data_AF-A0A3D1HI37-F1
#
_entry.id   AF-A0A3D1HI37-F1
#
_cell.length_a   1.000
_cell.length_b   1.000
_cell.length_c   1.000
_cell.angle_alpha   90.00
_cell.angle_beta   90.00
_cell.angle_gamma   90.00
#
_symmetry.space_group_name_H-M   'P 1'
#
loop_
_entity.id
_entity.type
_entity.pdbx_description
1 polymer ?
#
loop_
_entity_poly.entity_id
_entity_poly.type
_entity_poly.pdbx_seq_one_letter_code
_entity_poly.pdbx_strand_id
1 'polypeptide(L)'
;MAASFGLTANAQQKVNLNLGNQTVATVQLGEGDYISFGRPEGVPEQKDVEVVKTETGKNYVSYKVETKQADKMYQHVLLLKSYVELLSIKMGGTFDENDEASLKSLFQTLMLAGYGSTGTGTQTYTFTDGVKDAAGQTQFIPGGQDYYIVTCGVTMGADNTPALDDDLSYTKVRTADHGESSETLSVEYKGIDDNGQATFDVQPGSGIKTLYMVLGKAKSIDEFINVYSYDYLMFTQSTQFTRDQWLALGEDNAQKWNITEEGDYSFYVLGIDENGDWVKAQILNQHIKPAADNDCPEVNITNYTSGDPDEDGVGSVAIQYEIKTKAESISKAKMLLMKENDWDDALNVYMKTGKYEKPSDAWAVYMDESKDAVDVTDAVKELGNKLNYSCGFSENERGWYVAVLAVTDSYGTTVTRAAFHSHMDPTNGEWSIFSRTFPVNDTPASAKKKAMPLMSGTVKMK
;
A
#
# COMPACT_ATOMS: atom_id res chain seq x y z
N MET A 1 79.43 48.86 47.56
CA MET A 1 78.00 49.22 47.44
C MET A 1 77.52 48.68 46.11
N ALA A 2 76.71 47.63 46.12
CA ALA A 2 76.08 47.05 44.93
C ALA A 2 74.76 47.77 44.68
N ALA A 3 74.58 48.34 43.49
CA ALA A 3 73.31 48.91 43.05
C ALA A 3 72.38 47.79 42.57
N SER A 4 71.22 47.63 43.19
CA SER A 4 70.16 46.76 42.68
C SER A 4 69.39 47.48 41.58
N PHE A 5 69.39 46.89 40.38
CA PHE A 5 68.47 47.26 39.32
C PHE A 5 67.10 46.68 39.63
N GLY A 6 66.15 47.53 40.02
CA GLY A 6 64.74 47.14 40.09
C GLY A 6 64.17 47.04 38.68
N LEU A 7 64.10 45.82 38.13
CA LEU A 7 63.22 45.52 37.01
C LEU A 7 61.78 45.53 37.53
N THR A 8 61.05 46.62 37.32
CA THR A 8 59.60 46.61 37.41
C THR A 8 59.08 45.81 36.21
N ALA A 9 58.68 44.57 36.44
CA ALA A 9 57.96 43.77 35.46
C ALA A 9 56.58 44.41 35.24
N ASN A 10 56.49 45.38 34.32
CA ASN A 10 55.22 45.75 33.72
C ASN A 10 54.79 44.57 32.85
N ALA A 11 53.96 43.67 33.40
CA ALA A 11 53.22 42.71 32.61
C ALA A 11 52.29 43.51 31.68
N GLN A 12 52.76 43.82 30.48
CA GLN A 12 51.91 44.41 29.44
C GLN A 12 50.84 43.37 29.08
N GLN A 13 49.59 43.66 29.44
CA GLN A 13 48.44 42.85 29.08
C GLN A 13 48.17 43.04 27.58
N LYS A 14 48.82 42.24 26.73
CA LYS A 14 48.61 42.22 25.28
C LYS A 14 47.82 40.99 24.88
N VAL A 15 46.86 41.18 23.98
CA VAL A 15 46.04 40.13 23.37
C VAL A 15 46.44 40.00 21.91
N ASN A 16 46.82 38.81 21.48
CA ASN A 16 47.11 38.52 20.09
C ASN A 16 45.94 37.73 19.48
N LEU A 17 45.35 38.24 18.40
CA LEU A 17 44.45 37.49 17.55
C LEU A 17 45.29 36.77 16.49
N ASN A 18 45.21 35.45 16.44
CA ASN A 18 45.96 34.62 15.51
C ASN A 18 45.03 33.92 14.52
N LEU A 19 45.42 33.87 13.25
CA LEU A 19 44.83 33.00 12.24
C LEU A 19 45.85 31.92 11.88
N GLY A 20 45.65 30.71 12.40
CA GLY A 20 46.65 29.65 12.33
C GLY A 20 47.96 30.07 13.03
N ASN A 21 49.07 30.06 12.29
CA ASN A 21 50.40 30.41 12.82
C ASN A 21 50.76 31.89 12.67
N GLN A 22 49.84 32.74 12.19
CA GLN A 22 50.09 34.17 11.97
C GLN A 22 49.28 35.02 12.97
N THR A 23 49.95 35.96 13.64
CA THR A 23 49.27 36.99 14.42
C THR A 23 48.71 38.05 13.48
N VAL A 24 47.38 38.17 13.47
CA VAL A 24 46.63 39.10 12.61
C VAL A 24 46.31 40.42 13.32
N ALA A 25 46.30 40.45 14.65
CA ALA A 25 46.20 41.69 15.42
C ALA A 25 46.81 41.55 16.82
N THR A 26 47.35 42.65 17.35
CA THR A 26 47.77 42.76 18.75
C THR A 26 47.05 43.95 19.38
N VAL A 27 46.29 43.70 20.45
CA VAL A 27 45.58 44.73 21.22
C VAL A 27 46.26 44.87 22.58
N GLN A 28 46.53 46.10 22.99
CA GLN A 28 47.10 46.40 24.30
C GLN A 28 45.96 46.82 25.24
N LEU A 29 45.80 46.11 26.36
CA LEU A 29 44.77 46.39 27.35
C LEU A 29 45.29 47.37 28.41
N GLY A 30 44.48 48.37 28.73
CA GLY A 30 44.66 49.31 29.83
C GLY A 30 44.01 48.85 31.14
N GLU A 31 44.19 49.65 32.20
CA GLU A 31 43.61 49.38 33.51
C GLU A 31 42.08 49.52 33.45
N GLY A 32 41.36 48.43 33.72
CA GLY A 32 39.90 48.36 33.65
C GLY A 32 39.35 47.83 32.31
N ASP A 33 40.20 47.60 31.31
CA ASP A 33 39.79 46.97 30.06
C ASP A 33 39.48 45.48 30.29
N TYR A 34 38.41 45.02 29.66
CA TYR A 34 38.04 43.61 29.64
C TYR A 34 37.80 43.17 28.19
N ILE A 35 38.11 41.91 27.91
CA ILE A 35 37.79 41.28 26.64
C ILE A 35 36.41 40.66 26.78
N SER A 36 35.48 41.02 25.91
CA SER A 36 34.23 40.29 25.73
C SER A 36 34.22 39.61 24.37
N PHE A 37 33.73 38.38 24.34
CA PHE A 37 33.47 37.66 23.10
C PHE A 37 31.98 37.79 22.80
N GLY A 38 31.66 38.44 21.69
CA GLY A 38 30.30 38.49 21.14
C GLY A 38 30.16 37.48 20.00
N ARG A 39 28.94 36.96 19.82
CA ARG A 39 28.59 36.22 18.60
C ARG A 39 28.67 37.20 17.42
N PRO A 40 29.32 36.85 16.28
CA PRO A 40 29.38 37.75 15.14
C PRO A 40 27.99 38.16 14.66
N GLU A 41 27.87 39.41 14.21
CA GLU A 41 26.63 39.94 13.66
C GLU A 41 26.18 39.08 12.45
N GLY A 42 24.90 38.67 12.45
CA GLY A 42 24.33 37.83 11.40
C GLY A 42 24.43 36.32 11.61
N VAL A 43 25.07 35.83 12.68
CA VAL A 43 24.97 34.41 13.06
C VAL A 43 23.66 34.19 13.82
N PRO A 44 22.69 33.43 13.28
CA PRO A 44 21.39 33.21 13.92
C PRO A 44 21.57 32.67 15.33
N GLU A 45 20.75 33.09 16.31
CA GLU A 45 20.80 32.47 17.64
C GLU A 45 20.50 30.97 17.54
N GLN A 46 21.15 30.20 18.41
CA GLN A 46 20.82 28.77 18.55
C GLN A 46 19.35 28.66 18.97
N LYS A 47 18.58 27.83 18.26
CA LYS A 47 17.21 27.54 18.66
C LYS A 47 17.21 26.75 19.97
N ASP A 48 16.08 26.75 20.67
CA ASP A 48 15.97 25.97 21.90
C ASP A 48 16.14 24.47 21.62
N VAL A 49 15.70 24.03 20.45
CA VAL A 49 15.89 22.67 19.90
C VAL A 49 16.23 22.75 18.42
N GLU A 50 17.29 22.07 17.99
CA GLU A 50 17.70 22.02 16.59
C GLU A 50 18.36 20.70 16.19
N VAL A 51 18.17 20.31 14.92
CA VAL A 51 18.92 19.21 14.31
C VAL A 51 20.25 19.76 13.80
N VAL A 52 21.36 19.30 14.36
CA VAL A 52 22.71 19.83 14.06
C VAL A 52 23.58 18.92 13.19
N LYS A 53 23.21 17.64 13.10
CA LYS A 53 23.91 16.66 12.28
C LYS A 53 22.93 15.62 11.79
N THR A 54 23.06 15.23 10.53
CA THR A 54 22.34 14.13 9.90
C THR A 54 23.32 13.18 9.21
N GLU A 55 22.95 11.92 9.14
CA GLU A 55 23.68 10.87 8.44
C GLU A 55 22.66 9.85 7.90
N THR A 56 22.81 9.43 6.65
CA THR A 56 21.91 8.45 6.03
C THR A 56 22.69 7.36 5.34
N GLY A 57 22.17 6.14 5.40
CA GLY A 57 22.57 5.02 4.55
C GLY A 57 21.43 4.62 3.61
N LYS A 58 21.51 3.42 3.03
CA LYS A 58 20.40 2.83 2.26
C LYS A 58 19.24 2.43 3.16
N ASN A 59 19.54 1.94 4.36
CA ASN A 59 18.57 1.33 5.28
C ASN A 59 18.52 2.00 6.67
N TYR A 60 19.08 3.20 6.81
CA TYR A 60 19.02 3.93 8.07
C TYR A 60 19.02 5.46 7.87
N VAL A 61 18.43 6.13 8.85
CA VAL A 61 18.52 7.58 9.04
C VAL A 61 18.97 7.84 10.48
N SER A 62 20.03 8.62 10.64
CA SER A 62 20.56 9.05 11.94
C SER A 62 20.62 10.57 12.02
N TYR A 63 20.29 11.12 13.18
CA TYR A 63 20.39 12.55 13.42
C TYR A 63 20.65 12.89 14.88
N LYS A 64 21.35 14.00 15.11
CA LYS A 64 21.62 14.57 16.43
C LYS A 64 20.72 15.78 16.64
N VAL A 65 19.93 15.73 17.72
CA VAL A 65 19.18 16.88 18.24
C VAL A 65 20.01 17.51 19.35
N GLU A 66 20.23 18.81 19.24
CA GLU A 66 20.93 19.62 20.23
C GLU A 66 19.94 20.61 20.85
N THR A 67 20.05 20.81 22.15
CA THR A 67 19.19 21.72 22.90
C THR A 67 20.02 22.82 23.54
N LYS A 68 19.46 24.02 23.63
CA LYS A 68 20.13 25.17 24.27
C LYS A 68 20.35 24.96 25.77
N GLN A 69 19.41 24.28 26.44
CA GLN A 69 19.49 23.89 27.85
C GLN A 69 19.48 22.37 27.98
N ALA A 70 20.25 21.84 28.94
CA ALA A 70 20.43 20.40 29.12
C ALA A 70 19.16 19.65 29.56
N ASP A 71 18.23 20.36 30.20
CA ASP A 71 16.95 19.88 30.69
C ASP A 71 15.77 20.23 29.76
N LYS A 72 16.02 20.90 28.63
CA LYS A 72 14.98 21.21 27.65
C LYS A 72 14.41 19.91 27.08
N MET A 73 13.09 19.76 27.22
CA MET A 73 12.33 18.68 26.59
C MET A 73 11.91 19.07 25.17
N TYR A 74 11.79 18.06 24.33
CA TYR A 74 11.34 18.20 22.95
C TYR A 74 10.65 16.93 22.47
N GLN A 75 9.92 17.07 21.37
CA GLN A 75 9.43 15.95 20.58
C GLN A 75 10.11 15.97 19.22
N HIS A 76 10.41 14.78 18.70
CA HIS A 76 11.01 14.60 17.38
C HIS A 76 10.32 13.47 16.63
N VAL A 77 10.24 13.58 15.31
CA VAL A 77 9.63 12.57 14.45
C VAL A 77 10.36 12.48 13.12
N LEU A 78 10.52 11.24 12.62
CA LEU A 78 10.99 10.96 11.28
C LEU A 78 9.77 10.56 10.42
N LEU A 79 9.48 11.33 9.38
CA LEU A 79 8.31 11.11 8.51
C LEU A 79 8.75 10.87 7.08
N LEU A 80 8.23 9.81 6.46
CA LEU A 80 8.44 9.56 5.04
C LEU A 80 7.71 10.63 4.21
N LYS A 81 8.41 11.24 3.24
CA LYS A 81 7.86 12.34 2.43
C LYS A 81 6.60 11.95 1.66
N SER A 82 6.60 10.78 1.02
CA SER A 82 5.43 10.29 0.26
C SER A 82 4.20 10.05 1.13
N TYR A 83 4.39 9.65 2.39
CA TYR A 83 3.28 9.55 3.35
C TYR A 83 2.69 10.92 3.68
N VAL A 84 3.54 11.92 3.94
CA VAL A 84 3.13 13.31 4.21
C VAL A 84 2.38 13.90 3.02
N GLU A 85 2.86 13.67 1.81
CA GLU A 85 2.22 14.11 0.57
C GLU A 85 0.85 13.46 0.38
N LEU A 86 0.75 12.14 0.55
CA LEU A 86 -0.54 11.44 0.45
C LEU A 86 -1.55 11.94 1.49
N LEU A 87 -1.09 12.21 2.70
CA LEU A 87 -1.94 12.75 3.76
C LEU A 87 -2.47 14.15 3.40
N SER A 88 -1.60 15.02 2.87
CA SER A 88 -2.01 16.36 2.40
C SER A 88 -3.13 16.28 1.34
N ILE A 89 -3.00 15.38 0.37
CA ILE A 89 -4.05 15.16 -0.66
C ILE A 89 -5.35 14.65 -0.07
N LYS A 90 -5.28 13.73 0.89
CA LYS A 90 -6.46 13.21 1.60
C LYS A 90 -7.17 14.31 2.38
N MET A 91 -6.43 15.31 2.87
CA MET A 91 -6.95 16.50 3.55
C MET A 91 -7.39 17.62 2.59
N GLY A 92 -7.34 17.41 1.28
CA GLY A 92 -7.80 18.37 0.27
C GLY A 92 -6.72 19.30 -0.30
N GLY A 93 -5.44 19.08 0.03
CA GLY A 93 -4.29 19.78 -0.52
C GLY A 93 -3.77 19.20 -1.85
N THR A 94 -2.61 19.69 -2.30
CA THR A 94 -1.90 19.24 -3.52
C THR A 94 -0.42 18.95 -3.23
N PHE A 95 0.27 18.24 -4.12
CA PHE A 95 1.70 17.89 -3.98
C PHE A 95 2.61 19.12 -3.99
N ASP A 96 2.40 20.03 -4.95
CA ASP A 96 3.35 21.08 -5.32
C ASP A 96 3.19 22.38 -4.51
N GLU A 97 2.19 22.47 -3.63
CA GLU A 97 1.80 23.72 -2.95
C GLU A 97 1.90 23.67 -1.43
N ASN A 98 2.52 22.65 -0.83
CA ASN A 98 2.70 22.65 0.63
C ASN A 98 3.79 23.67 1.00
N ASP A 99 3.38 24.93 1.14
CA ASP A 99 4.21 25.98 1.71
C ASP A 99 4.67 25.60 3.12
N GLU A 100 5.68 26.31 3.62
CA GLU A 100 6.30 25.98 4.92
C GLU A 100 5.26 25.99 6.05
N ALA A 101 4.28 26.90 6.00
CA ALA A 101 3.24 27.00 7.02
C ALA A 101 2.31 25.78 7.02
N SER A 102 1.90 25.32 5.83
CA SER A 102 1.06 24.14 5.66
C SER A 102 1.75 22.87 6.12
N LEU A 103 3.04 22.71 5.79
CA LEU A 103 3.85 21.60 6.29
C LEU A 103 3.98 21.62 7.81
N LYS A 104 4.30 22.78 8.40
CA LYS A 104 4.41 22.91 9.87
C LYS A 104 3.09 22.57 10.56
N SER A 105 1.95 23.04 10.04
CA SER A 105 0.63 22.72 10.58
C SER A 105 0.32 21.21 10.51
N LEU A 106 0.67 20.56 9.39
CA LEU A 106 0.53 19.11 9.25
C LEU A 106 1.42 18.36 10.23
N PHE A 107 2.68 18.78 10.40
CA PHE A 107 3.60 18.18 11.36
C PHE A 107 3.14 18.35 12.80
N GLN A 108 2.66 19.53 13.19
CA GLN A 108 2.05 19.75 14.51
C GLN A 108 0.89 18.79 14.74
N THR A 109 0.00 18.63 13.75
CA THR A 109 -1.14 17.71 13.82
C THR A 109 -0.69 16.27 14.04
N LEU A 110 0.33 15.80 13.30
CA LEU A 110 0.89 14.46 13.47
C LEU A 110 1.54 14.28 14.85
N MET A 111 2.33 15.26 15.31
CA MET A 111 2.98 15.20 16.62
C MET A 111 1.96 15.17 17.76
N LEU A 112 0.88 15.97 17.67
CA LEU A 112 -0.24 15.96 18.63
C LEU A 112 -1.06 14.67 18.58
N ALA A 113 -1.12 14.01 17.43
CA ALA A 113 -1.72 12.69 17.29
C ALA A 113 -0.84 11.56 17.86
N GLY A 114 0.33 11.88 18.42
CA GLY A 114 1.22 10.94 19.08
C GLY A 114 2.31 10.37 18.19
N TYR A 115 2.53 10.91 16.98
CA TYR A 115 3.66 10.49 16.14
C TYR A 115 4.98 11.03 16.69
N GLY A 116 6.01 10.18 16.73
CA GLY A 116 7.36 10.53 17.17
C GLY A 116 7.68 10.10 18.59
N SER A 117 8.73 10.66 19.16
CA SER A 117 9.22 10.34 20.49
C SER A 117 9.66 11.61 21.22
N THR A 118 9.74 11.54 22.54
CA THR A 118 10.21 12.64 23.38
C THR A 118 11.68 12.46 23.73
N GLY A 119 12.39 13.59 23.83
CA GLY A 119 13.78 13.65 24.25
C GLY A 119 13.99 14.76 25.27
N THR A 120 15.11 14.66 26.00
CA THR A 120 15.58 15.69 26.92
C THR A 120 17.07 15.89 26.71
N GLY A 121 17.49 17.14 26.56
CA GLY A 121 18.90 17.45 26.34
C GLY A 121 19.40 17.00 24.96
N THR A 122 20.71 17.08 24.76
CA THR A 122 21.32 16.67 23.49
C THR A 122 21.32 15.14 23.34
N GLN A 123 20.72 14.63 22.27
CA GLN A 123 20.66 13.19 21.97
C GLN A 123 20.88 12.88 20.50
N THR A 124 21.23 11.63 20.20
CA THR A 124 21.35 11.09 18.83
C THR A 124 20.39 9.95 18.65
N TYR A 125 19.65 9.99 17.55
CA TYR A 125 18.65 9.00 17.18
C TYR A 125 19.05 8.32 15.90
N THR A 126 18.91 7.00 15.84
CA THR A 126 19.17 6.21 14.64
C THR A 126 18.00 5.26 14.40
N PHE A 127 17.37 5.42 13.25
CA PHE A 127 16.28 4.58 12.76
C PHE A 127 16.85 3.65 11.71
N THR A 128 16.72 2.34 11.90
CA THR A 128 17.24 1.33 10.98
C THR A 128 16.10 0.44 10.52
N ASP A 129 16.05 0.15 9.23
CA ASP A 129 15.01 -0.69 8.63
C ASP A 129 14.87 -2.03 9.34
N GLY A 130 13.64 -2.49 9.59
CA GLY A 130 13.32 -3.74 10.26
C GLY A 130 13.70 -3.82 11.74
N VAL A 131 14.25 -2.75 12.34
CA VAL A 131 14.66 -2.72 13.75
C VAL A 131 13.57 -2.10 14.60
N LYS A 132 13.32 -2.68 15.77
CA LYS A 132 12.39 -2.11 16.76
C LYS A 132 13.02 -0.94 17.50
N ASP A 133 12.26 0.12 17.67
CA ASP A 133 12.63 1.22 18.56
C ASP A 133 12.46 0.84 20.04
N ALA A 134 12.75 1.79 20.94
CA ALA A 134 12.59 1.61 22.39
C ALA A 134 11.13 1.38 22.82
N ALA A 135 10.16 1.77 22.01
CA ALA A 135 8.73 1.51 22.22
C ALA A 135 8.26 0.17 21.63
N GLY A 136 9.17 -0.59 21.01
CA GLY A 136 8.88 -1.88 20.38
C GLY A 136 8.28 -1.79 18.97
N GLN A 137 8.18 -0.59 18.40
CA GLN A 137 7.66 -0.37 17.05
C GLN A 137 8.74 -0.63 16.02
N THR A 138 8.41 -1.44 15.00
CA THR A 138 9.33 -1.74 13.90
C THR A 138 9.45 -0.53 13.00
N GLN A 139 10.68 -0.11 12.72
CA GLN A 139 10.97 0.99 11.81
C GLN A 139 11.15 0.47 10.39
N PHE A 140 10.63 1.20 9.42
CA PHE A 140 10.68 0.85 8.01
C PHE A 140 11.38 1.98 7.24
N ILE A 141 12.65 1.75 6.86
CA ILE A 141 13.56 2.77 6.31
C ILE A 141 14.11 2.28 4.94
N PRO A 142 13.29 2.27 3.89
CA PRO A 142 13.71 1.89 2.54
C PRO A 142 14.75 2.85 1.93
N GLY A 143 15.58 2.31 1.03
CA GLY A 143 16.52 3.07 0.21
C GLY A 143 15.85 3.99 -0.83
N GLY A 144 16.55 5.04 -1.23
CA GLY A 144 16.10 5.99 -2.25
C GLY A 144 14.88 6.84 -1.86
N GLN A 145 14.58 6.97 -0.56
CA GLN A 145 13.42 7.70 -0.06
C GLN A 145 13.81 9.00 0.64
N ASP A 146 12.94 10.01 0.51
CA ASP A 146 13.07 11.29 1.20
C ASP A 146 12.29 11.26 2.53
N TYR A 147 12.87 11.89 3.55
CA TYR A 147 12.29 11.99 4.89
C TYR A 147 12.33 13.43 5.42
N TYR A 148 11.34 13.75 6.24
CA TYR A 148 11.34 14.91 7.11
C TYR A 148 11.76 14.48 8.51
N ILE A 149 12.81 15.11 9.04
CA ILE A 149 13.12 15.10 10.47
C ILE A 149 12.49 16.35 11.04
N VAL A 150 11.49 16.20 11.91
CA VAL A 150 10.80 17.31 12.54
C VAL A 150 11.13 17.34 14.02
N THR A 151 11.40 18.52 14.56
CA THR A 151 11.66 18.75 15.98
C THR A 151 10.86 19.95 16.48
N CYS A 152 10.34 19.84 17.69
CA CYS A 152 9.61 20.91 18.35
C CYS A 152 9.93 20.88 19.85
N GLY A 153 10.20 22.04 20.45
CA GLY A 153 10.34 22.14 21.90
C GLY A 153 9.04 21.74 22.62
N VAL A 154 9.20 21.27 23.86
CA VAL A 154 8.07 20.97 24.75
C VAL A 154 8.22 21.81 26.00
N THR A 155 7.13 22.45 26.40
CA THR A 155 7.01 23.17 27.67
C THR A 155 5.89 22.57 28.51
N MET A 156 6.15 22.40 29.80
CA MET A 156 5.13 21.93 30.74
C MET A 156 4.29 23.11 31.22
N GLY A 157 2.99 23.02 31.05
CA GLY A 157 2.01 23.95 31.60
C GLY A 157 1.96 23.91 33.13
N ALA A 158 1.24 24.87 33.72
CA ALA A 158 1.09 25.00 35.18
C ALA A 158 0.41 23.79 35.84
N ASP A 159 -0.33 23.00 35.07
CA ASP A 159 -1.01 21.75 35.46
C ASP A 159 -0.18 20.50 35.09
N ASN A 160 1.09 20.68 34.72
CA ASN A 160 1.99 19.62 34.26
C ASN A 160 1.52 18.92 32.97
N THR A 161 0.75 19.63 32.13
CA THR A 161 0.41 19.16 30.77
C THR A 161 1.51 19.56 29.77
N PRO A 162 1.98 18.65 28.92
CA PRO A 162 2.96 18.98 27.89
C PRO A 162 2.30 19.75 26.73
N ALA A 163 2.89 20.88 26.35
CA ALA A 163 2.52 21.64 25.17
C ALA A 163 3.72 21.75 24.21
N LEU A 164 3.45 21.67 22.91
CA LEU A 164 4.43 21.96 21.88
C LEU A 164 4.72 23.47 21.86
N ASP A 165 5.99 23.83 21.73
CA ASP A 165 6.42 25.22 21.57
C ASP A 165 6.13 25.73 20.15
N ASP A 166 6.22 27.05 19.95
CA ASP A 166 6.00 27.68 18.65
C ASP A 166 7.21 27.54 17.70
N ASP A 167 8.30 26.88 18.13
CA ASP A 167 9.61 26.85 17.45
C ASP A 167 9.82 25.65 16.51
N LEU A 168 8.73 25.02 16.06
CA LEU A 168 8.79 23.84 15.19
C LEU A 168 9.70 24.06 13.97
N SER A 169 10.62 23.11 13.80
CA SER A 169 11.57 23.09 12.70
C SER A 169 11.63 21.72 12.07
N TYR A 170 12.03 21.68 10.79
CA TYR A 170 12.25 20.42 10.10
C TYR A 170 13.47 20.50 9.17
N THR A 171 14.07 19.34 8.92
CA THR A 171 15.14 19.14 7.96
C THR A 171 14.76 18.00 7.02
N LYS A 172 15.05 18.16 5.72
CA LYS A 172 14.86 17.08 4.74
C LYS A 172 16.15 16.27 4.62
N VAL A 173 16.02 14.96 4.56
CA VAL A 173 17.13 14.02 4.29
C VAL A 173 16.69 12.98 3.27
N ARG A 174 17.64 12.35 2.58
CA ARG A 174 17.39 11.29 1.60
C ARG A 174 18.27 10.08 1.93
N THR A 175 17.68 8.89 1.96
CA THR A 175 18.44 7.64 2.05
C THR A 175 19.17 7.38 0.74
N ALA A 176 20.32 6.72 0.79
CA ALA A 176 21.03 6.36 -0.44
C ALA A 176 20.15 5.49 -1.33
N ASP A 177 20.27 5.64 -2.65
CA ASP A 177 19.47 4.88 -3.61
C ASP A 177 19.71 3.37 -3.41
N HIS A 178 18.63 2.60 -3.53
CA HIS A 178 18.71 1.15 -3.44
C HIS A 178 19.43 0.56 -4.67
N GLY A 179 20.07 -0.58 -4.48
CA GLY A 179 20.51 -1.44 -5.58
C GLY A 179 19.51 -2.55 -5.85
N GLU A 180 19.95 -3.54 -6.62
CA GLU A 180 19.25 -4.80 -6.84
C GLU A 180 19.78 -5.84 -5.86
N SER A 181 18.89 -6.48 -5.11
CA SER A 181 19.26 -7.55 -4.19
C SER A 181 19.48 -8.86 -4.94
N SER A 182 20.45 -9.66 -4.49
CA SER A 182 20.65 -11.03 -4.96
C SER A 182 19.77 -12.06 -4.24
N GLU A 183 19.00 -11.65 -3.25
CA GLU A 183 18.11 -12.53 -2.49
C GLU A 183 16.92 -12.99 -3.34
N THR A 184 16.36 -14.15 -3.00
CA THR A 184 15.18 -14.70 -3.67
C THR A 184 13.90 -14.18 -3.04
N LEU A 185 12.89 -13.91 -3.85
CA LEU A 185 11.53 -13.62 -3.41
C LEU A 185 10.55 -14.23 -4.40
N SER A 186 9.67 -15.11 -3.93
CA SER A 186 8.62 -15.69 -4.76
C SER A 186 7.24 -15.47 -4.15
N VAL A 187 6.24 -15.43 -5.03
CA VAL A 187 4.84 -15.26 -4.65
C VAL A 187 3.97 -16.18 -5.48
N GLU A 188 3.02 -16.85 -4.84
CA GLU A 188 2.07 -17.75 -5.48
C GLU A 188 0.65 -17.49 -4.95
N TYR A 189 -0.33 -17.48 -5.84
CA TYR A 189 -1.73 -17.41 -5.44
C TYR A 189 -2.24 -18.81 -5.11
N LYS A 190 -2.71 -19.03 -3.88
CA LYS A 190 -3.17 -20.34 -3.39
C LYS A 190 -4.69 -20.54 -3.48
N GLY A 191 -5.42 -19.52 -3.93
CA GLY A 191 -6.88 -19.55 -4.01
C GLY A 191 -7.55 -18.72 -2.92
N ILE A 192 -8.85 -18.96 -2.74
CA ILE A 192 -9.69 -18.32 -1.73
C ILE A 192 -10.15 -19.39 -0.75
N ASP A 193 -10.19 -19.04 0.53
CA ASP A 193 -10.74 -19.93 1.55
C ASP A 193 -12.26 -19.81 1.69
N ASP A 194 -12.86 -20.68 2.51
CA ASP A 194 -14.29 -20.72 2.80
C ASP A 194 -14.83 -19.40 3.41
N ASN A 195 -13.95 -18.48 3.85
CA ASN A 195 -14.34 -17.17 4.40
C ASN A 195 -14.25 -16.04 3.36
N GLY A 196 -13.99 -16.36 2.09
CA GLY A 196 -13.84 -15.36 1.02
C GLY A 196 -12.51 -14.61 1.06
N GLN A 197 -11.50 -15.16 1.74
CA GLN A 197 -10.19 -14.52 1.88
C GLN A 197 -9.19 -15.11 0.88
N ALA A 198 -8.57 -14.25 0.07
CA ALA A 198 -7.53 -14.67 -0.87
C ALA A 198 -6.22 -14.95 -0.13
N THR A 199 -5.60 -16.09 -0.43
CA THR A 199 -4.32 -16.50 0.15
C THR A 199 -3.21 -16.34 -0.89
N PHE A 200 -2.16 -15.61 -0.51
CA PHE A 200 -0.94 -15.46 -1.30
C PHE A 200 0.23 -15.99 -0.47
N ASP A 201 0.88 -17.01 -1.00
CA ASP A 201 2.07 -17.61 -0.41
C ASP A 201 3.30 -16.79 -0.83
N VAL A 202 3.82 -16.00 0.10
CA VAL A 202 5.02 -15.17 -0.10
C VAL A 202 6.20 -15.82 0.60
N GLN A 203 7.22 -16.18 -0.17
CA GLN A 203 8.41 -16.88 0.32
C GLN A 203 9.65 -15.98 0.17
N PRO A 204 10.00 -15.21 1.22
CA PRO A 204 11.21 -14.39 1.24
C PRO A 204 12.46 -15.22 1.56
N GLY A 205 13.53 -14.99 0.80
CA GLY A 205 14.88 -15.49 1.09
C GLY A 205 15.36 -15.08 2.48
N SER A 206 16.34 -15.81 3.01
CA SER A 206 16.82 -15.58 4.38
C SER A 206 17.49 -14.24 4.60
N GLY A 207 18.06 -13.62 3.55
CA GLY A 207 18.66 -12.29 3.65
C GLY A 207 17.68 -11.13 3.52
N ILE A 208 16.39 -11.40 3.25
CA ILE A 208 15.35 -10.36 3.25
C ILE A 208 15.01 -9.97 4.68
N LYS A 209 15.02 -8.67 4.95
CA LYS A 209 14.76 -8.07 6.26
C LYS A 209 13.32 -7.59 6.39
N THR A 210 12.84 -6.83 5.43
CA THR A 210 11.49 -6.23 5.42
C THR A 210 10.76 -6.53 4.13
N LEU A 211 9.42 -6.53 4.23
CA LEU A 211 8.49 -6.84 3.17
C LEU A 211 7.42 -5.76 3.10
N TYR A 212 7.09 -5.35 1.89
CA TYR A 212 6.00 -4.43 1.57
C TYR A 212 5.08 -5.15 0.60
N MET A 213 3.81 -5.29 0.96
CA MET A 213 2.83 -6.07 0.19
C MET A 213 1.59 -5.24 -0.13
N VAL A 214 1.20 -5.18 -1.40
CA VAL A 214 0.02 -4.45 -1.87
C VAL A 214 -0.84 -5.38 -2.72
N LEU A 215 -2.10 -5.55 -2.32
CA LEU A 215 -3.15 -6.18 -3.14
C LEU A 215 -4.22 -5.14 -3.47
N GLY A 216 -4.65 -5.09 -4.73
CA GLY A 216 -5.71 -4.21 -5.18
C GLY A 216 -6.24 -4.62 -6.56
N LYS A 217 -7.33 -4.00 -7.01
CA LYS A 217 -7.82 -4.19 -8.38
C LYS A 217 -6.74 -3.77 -9.37
N ALA A 218 -6.49 -4.59 -10.38
CA ALA A 218 -5.38 -4.39 -11.33
C ALA A 218 -5.40 -2.98 -11.95
N LYS A 219 -6.56 -2.58 -12.49
CA LYS A 219 -6.76 -1.24 -13.06
C LYS A 219 -6.41 -0.10 -12.10
N SER A 220 -6.82 -0.21 -10.83
CA SER A 220 -6.55 0.84 -9.83
C SER A 220 -5.07 0.91 -9.47
N ILE A 221 -4.37 -0.23 -9.41
CA ILE A 221 -2.93 -0.24 -9.21
C ILE A 221 -2.22 0.37 -10.41
N ASP A 222 -2.59 -0.02 -11.64
CA ASP A 222 -1.94 0.48 -12.85
C ASP A 222 -2.12 2.00 -13.00
N GLU A 223 -3.33 2.51 -12.76
CA GLU A 223 -3.60 3.95 -12.72
C GLU A 223 -2.72 4.65 -11.67
N PHE A 224 -2.58 4.06 -10.48
CA PHE A 224 -1.79 4.65 -9.40
C PHE A 224 -0.29 4.64 -9.70
N ILE A 225 0.25 3.55 -10.23
CA ILE A 225 1.65 3.46 -10.66
C ILE A 225 1.94 4.47 -11.77
N ASN A 226 1.04 4.61 -12.74
CA ASN A 226 1.22 5.56 -13.85
C ASN A 226 1.23 7.02 -13.39
N VAL A 227 0.47 7.36 -12.34
CA VAL A 227 0.38 8.74 -11.84
C VAL A 227 1.47 9.03 -10.80
N TYR A 228 1.76 8.09 -9.89
CA TYR A 228 2.60 8.35 -8.71
C TYR A 228 3.90 7.54 -8.66
N SER A 229 4.10 6.57 -9.55
CA SER A 229 5.18 5.57 -9.56
C SER A 229 4.96 4.35 -8.64
N TYR A 230 5.73 3.29 -8.93
CA TYR A 230 5.78 2.06 -8.16
C TYR A 230 6.24 2.29 -6.71
N ASP A 231 7.29 3.08 -6.50
CA ASP A 231 7.84 3.35 -5.17
C ASP A 231 6.79 4.02 -4.28
N TYR A 232 6.06 4.98 -4.84
CA TYR A 232 4.99 5.66 -4.13
C TYR A 232 3.85 4.71 -3.77
N LEU A 233 3.50 3.75 -4.64
CA LEU A 233 2.55 2.68 -4.30
C LEU A 233 3.05 1.87 -3.10
N MET A 234 4.28 1.34 -3.19
CA MET A 234 4.82 0.44 -2.18
C MET A 234 4.96 1.13 -0.82
N PHE A 235 5.35 2.40 -0.76
CA PHE A 235 5.58 3.06 0.53
C PHE A 235 4.39 3.82 1.09
N THR A 236 3.26 3.87 0.37
CA THR A 236 2.04 4.52 0.88
C THR A 236 0.82 3.60 1.00
N GLN A 237 0.78 2.50 0.24
CA GLN A 237 -0.37 1.58 0.20
C GLN A 237 -0.08 0.18 0.74
N SER A 238 1.19 -0.16 0.98
CA SER A 238 1.54 -1.52 1.41
C SER A 238 1.20 -1.79 2.88
N THR A 239 0.94 -3.07 3.14
CA THR A 239 1.12 -3.62 4.48
C THR A 239 2.58 -4.04 4.64
N GLN A 240 3.17 -3.67 5.77
CA GLN A 240 4.61 -3.79 6.03
C GLN A 240 4.89 -4.83 7.11
N PHE A 241 5.89 -5.68 6.90
CA PHE A 241 6.32 -6.70 7.86
C PHE A 241 7.85 -6.80 7.87
N THR A 242 8.43 -7.19 9.00
CA THR A 242 9.72 -7.89 8.94
C THR A 242 9.52 -9.30 8.40
N ARG A 243 10.57 -9.90 7.86
CA ARG A 243 10.54 -11.31 7.46
C ARG A 243 10.08 -12.22 8.59
N ASP A 244 10.61 -12.02 9.80
CA ASP A 244 10.23 -12.82 10.97
C ASP A 244 8.77 -12.61 11.37
N GLN A 245 8.25 -11.38 11.27
CA GLN A 245 6.83 -11.11 11.51
C GLN A 245 5.96 -11.86 10.50
N TRP A 246 6.32 -11.82 9.21
CA TRP A 246 5.58 -12.50 8.15
C TRP A 246 5.54 -14.02 8.38
N LEU A 247 6.70 -14.63 8.66
CA LEU A 247 6.80 -16.07 8.90
C LEU A 247 6.10 -16.50 10.20
N ALA A 248 6.08 -15.64 11.22
CA ALA A 248 5.40 -15.91 12.48
C ALA A 248 3.86 -15.86 12.39
N LEU A 249 3.29 -15.27 11.33
CA LEU A 249 1.83 -15.31 11.12
C LEU A 249 1.35 -16.76 10.87
N GLY A 250 2.13 -17.57 10.15
CA GLY A 250 1.72 -18.92 9.73
C GLY A 250 0.49 -18.94 8.81
N GLU A 251 0.16 -20.10 8.24
CA GLU A 251 -0.97 -20.26 7.30
C GLU A 251 -2.33 -20.00 7.96
N ASP A 252 -2.45 -20.23 9.28
CA ASP A 252 -3.72 -20.12 10.02
C ASP A 252 -4.05 -18.71 10.55
N ASN A 253 -3.10 -17.75 10.59
CA ASN A 253 -3.30 -16.45 11.24
C ASN A 253 -2.96 -15.21 10.38
N ALA A 254 -3.66 -15.05 9.25
CA ALA A 254 -3.81 -13.78 8.53
C ALA A 254 -2.79 -13.44 7.43
N GLN A 255 -2.14 -14.42 6.79
CA GLN A 255 -1.53 -14.27 5.45
C GLN A 255 -2.59 -14.22 4.32
N LYS A 256 -3.69 -13.51 4.58
CA LYS A 256 -4.90 -13.53 3.75
C LYS A 256 -5.45 -12.12 3.58
N TRP A 257 -6.08 -11.87 2.43
CA TRP A 257 -6.68 -10.57 2.10
C TRP A 257 -8.18 -10.69 1.95
N ASN A 258 -8.90 -9.66 2.43
CA ASN A 258 -10.34 -9.58 2.24
C ASN A 258 -10.67 -9.21 0.80
N ILE A 259 -11.40 -10.08 0.11
CA ILE A 259 -11.94 -9.79 -1.22
C ILE A 259 -13.45 -9.61 -1.08
N THR A 260 -13.94 -8.44 -1.49
CA THR A 260 -15.36 -8.10 -1.36
C THR A 260 -16.10 -8.14 -2.69
N GLU A 261 -15.37 -8.09 -3.80
CA GLU A 261 -15.92 -8.03 -5.15
C GLU A 261 -15.10 -8.93 -6.08
N GLU A 262 -15.79 -9.57 -7.03
CA GLU A 262 -15.14 -10.29 -8.12
C GLU A 262 -14.44 -9.31 -9.06
N GLY A 263 -13.31 -9.73 -9.61
CA GLY A 263 -12.58 -8.99 -10.62
C GLY A 263 -11.11 -9.39 -10.68
N ASP A 264 -10.34 -8.62 -11.43
CA ASP A 264 -8.91 -8.86 -11.62
C ASP A 264 -8.09 -8.07 -10.60
N TYR A 265 -7.23 -8.77 -9.89
CA TYR A 265 -6.38 -8.24 -8.84
C TYR A 265 -4.92 -8.40 -9.21
N SER A 266 -4.13 -7.38 -8.88
CA SER A 266 -2.67 -7.45 -8.96
C SER A 266 -2.09 -7.40 -7.55
N PHE A 267 -1.11 -8.25 -7.30
CA PHE A 267 -0.41 -8.36 -6.03
C PHE A 267 1.07 -8.05 -6.24
N TYR A 268 1.58 -7.04 -5.53
CA TYR A 268 2.96 -6.62 -5.60
C TYR A 268 3.63 -6.82 -4.26
N VAL A 269 4.82 -7.43 -4.28
CA VAL A 269 5.66 -7.66 -3.12
C VAL A 269 7.04 -7.07 -3.38
N LEU A 270 7.52 -6.27 -2.45
CA LEU A 270 8.88 -5.75 -2.41
C LEU A 270 9.57 -6.29 -1.16
N GLY A 271 10.69 -6.99 -1.36
CA GLY A 271 11.61 -7.39 -0.30
C GLY A 271 12.82 -6.47 -0.28
N ILE A 272 13.26 -6.10 0.92
CA ILE A 272 14.48 -5.31 1.14
C ILE A 272 15.44 -6.13 2.00
N ASP A 273 16.68 -6.28 1.53
CA ASP A 273 17.72 -7.04 2.23
C ASP A 273 18.47 -6.22 3.30
N GLU A 274 19.45 -6.86 3.95
CA GLU A 274 20.26 -6.21 4.98
C GLU A 274 21.08 -5.01 4.48
N ASN A 275 21.36 -4.90 3.18
CA ASN A 275 22.09 -3.79 2.58
C ASN A 275 21.15 -2.64 2.16
N GLY A 276 19.83 -2.85 2.24
CA GLY A 276 18.83 -1.91 1.72
C GLY A 276 18.60 -2.04 0.21
N ASP A 277 19.03 -3.15 -0.39
CA ASP A 277 18.82 -3.45 -1.81
C ASP A 277 17.51 -4.21 -2.02
N TRP A 278 16.91 -4.04 -3.19
CA TRP A 278 15.52 -4.43 -3.44
C TRP A 278 15.41 -5.67 -4.31
N VAL A 279 14.43 -6.52 -4.02
CA VAL A 279 13.93 -7.58 -4.92
C VAL A 279 12.40 -7.48 -5.01
N LYS A 280 11.88 -7.63 -6.22
CA LYS A 280 10.44 -7.50 -6.52
C LYS A 280 9.86 -8.85 -6.93
N ALA A 281 8.64 -9.11 -6.52
CA ALA A 281 7.83 -10.22 -7.01
C ALA A 281 6.39 -9.74 -7.20
N GLN A 282 5.68 -10.30 -8.17
CA GLN A 282 4.32 -9.86 -8.48
C GLN A 282 3.47 -10.96 -9.12
N ILE A 283 2.16 -10.84 -8.92
CA ILE A 283 1.12 -11.54 -9.68
C ILE A 283 0.26 -10.46 -10.32
N LEU A 284 0.06 -10.52 -11.63
CA LEU A 284 -0.73 -9.54 -12.37
C LEU A 284 -2.04 -10.15 -12.84
N ASN A 285 -3.10 -9.37 -12.82
CA ASN A 285 -4.41 -9.72 -13.41
C ASN A 285 -4.93 -11.09 -12.97
N GLN A 286 -4.72 -11.45 -11.70
CA GLN A 286 -5.32 -12.65 -11.14
C GLN A 286 -6.80 -12.41 -10.98
N HIS A 287 -7.62 -13.13 -11.75
CA HIS A 287 -9.06 -13.11 -11.56
C HIS A 287 -9.40 -13.78 -10.23
N ILE A 288 -10.10 -13.07 -9.34
CA ILE A 288 -10.48 -13.54 -8.02
C ILE A 288 -11.98 -13.31 -7.84
N LYS A 289 -12.70 -14.40 -7.55
CA LYS A 289 -14.14 -14.40 -7.26
C LYS A 289 -14.35 -14.71 -5.78
N PRO A 290 -14.71 -13.74 -4.92
CA PRO A 290 -14.85 -13.98 -3.49
C PRO A 290 -15.84 -15.12 -3.22
N ALA A 291 -15.52 -15.97 -2.25
CA ALA A 291 -16.48 -16.94 -1.75
C ALA A 291 -17.69 -16.16 -1.22
N ALA A 292 -18.86 -16.48 -1.74
CA ALA A 292 -20.06 -15.90 -1.18
C ALA A 292 -20.26 -16.47 0.22
N ASP A 293 -20.65 -15.63 1.19
CA ASP A 293 -20.97 -16.07 2.56
C ASP A 293 -22.35 -16.75 2.56
N ASN A 294 -22.48 -17.77 1.72
CA ASN A 294 -23.63 -18.63 1.57
C ASN A 294 -23.18 -19.99 1.04
N ASP A 295 -24.02 -20.99 1.27
CA ASP A 295 -23.73 -22.37 0.85
C ASP A 295 -24.14 -22.64 -0.61
N CYS A 296 -24.36 -21.61 -1.44
CA CYS A 296 -24.69 -21.78 -2.85
C CYS A 296 -23.59 -22.55 -3.59
N PRO A 297 -23.90 -23.20 -4.73
CA PRO A 297 -22.90 -23.94 -5.48
C PRO A 297 -21.85 -22.98 -6.06
N GLU A 298 -20.58 -23.30 -5.91
CA GLU A 298 -19.50 -22.57 -6.56
C GLU A 298 -19.41 -22.99 -8.03
N VAL A 299 -19.31 -22.00 -8.91
CA VAL A 299 -19.16 -22.20 -10.35
C VAL A 299 -17.89 -21.49 -10.79
N ASN A 300 -16.87 -22.25 -11.15
CA ASN A 300 -15.55 -21.73 -11.50
C ASN A 300 -15.29 -21.97 -12.99
N ILE A 301 -14.83 -20.94 -13.70
CA ILE A 301 -14.29 -21.13 -15.05
C ILE A 301 -12.81 -21.50 -14.90
N THR A 302 -12.46 -22.71 -15.30
CA THR A 302 -11.10 -23.26 -15.14
C THR A 302 -10.25 -23.07 -16.40
N ASN A 303 -10.90 -22.92 -17.55
CA ASN A 303 -10.26 -22.64 -18.82
C ASN A 303 -11.27 -21.97 -19.76
N TYR A 304 -10.81 -21.04 -20.59
CA TYR A 304 -11.64 -20.40 -21.60
C TYR A 304 -10.80 -19.89 -22.77
N THR A 305 -11.41 -19.85 -23.94
CA THR A 305 -10.84 -19.25 -25.15
C THR A 305 -11.94 -18.70 -26.05
N SER A 306 -11.62 -17.66 -26.81
CA SER A 306 -12.46 -17.09 -27.87
C SER A 306 -11.62 -16.76 -29.10
N GLY A 307 -12.27 -16.52 -30.23
CA GLY A 307 -11.59 -16.11 -31.44
C GLY A 307 -11.12 -17.28 -32.28
N ASP A 308 -10.16 -17.01 -33.16
CA ASP A 308 -9.75 -17.92 -34.24
C ASP A 308 -8.54 -18.77 -33.79
N PRO A 309 -8.71 -20.08 -33.51
CA PRO A 309 -7.57 -20.94 -33.23
C PRO A 309 -6.75 -21.32 -34.48
N ASP A 310 -7.25 -21.10 -35.70
CA ASP A 310 -6.72 -21.75 -36.92
C ASP A 310 -6.54 -20.82 -38.16
N GLU A 311 -6.57 -19.49 -38.02
CA GLU A 311 -6.37 -18.47 -39.08
C GLU A 311 -7.40 -18.44 -40.24
N ASP A 312 -8.51 -19.19 -40.15
CA ASP A 312 -9.52 -19.32 -41.21
C ASP A 312 -10.65 -18.28 -41.15
N GLY A 313 -10.62 -17.34 -40.19
CA GLY A 313 -11.63 -16.29 -40.04
C GLY A 313 -12.96 -16.78 -39.47
N VAL A 314 -12.94 -17.87 -38.69
CA VAL A 314 -14.13 -18.44 -38.03
C VAL A 314 -14.06 -18.11 -36.53
N GLY A 315 -15.06 -17.39 -36.02
CA GLY A 315 -15.15 -17.10 -34.59
C GLY A 315 -15.48 -18.35 -33.77
N SER A 316 -14.99 -18.43 -32.54
CA SER A 316 -15.29 -19.54 -31.65
C SER A 316 -15.33 -19.12 -30.18
N VAL A 317 -15.95 -19.95 -29.35
CA VAL A 317 -15.82 -19.91 -27.90
C VAL A 317 -15.74 -21.32 -27.35
N ALA A 318 -14.85 -21.53 -26.37
CA ALA A 318 -14.86 -22.73 -25.54
C ALA A 318 -14.63 -22.33 -24.08
N ILE A 319 -15.46 -22.87 -23.17
CA ILE A 319 -15.40 -22.58 -21.73
C ILE A 319 -15.52 -23.89 -20.95
N GLN A 320 -14.61 -24.09 -20.00
CA GLN A 320 -14.64 -25.21 -19.08
C GLN A 320 -15.06 -24.72 -17.69
N TYR A 321 -16.17 -25.27 -17.20
CA TYR A 321 -16.70 -24.99 -15.88
C TYR A 321 -16.44 -26.16 -14.93
N GLU A 322 -16.06 -25.84 -13.70
CA GLU A 322 -16.03 -26.77 -12.57
C GLU A 322 -17.01 -26.28 -11.51
N ILE A 323 -17.85 -27.20 -11.01
CA ILE A 323 -18.90 -26.91 -10.05
C ILE A 323 -18.61 -27.65 -8.75
N LYS A 324 -18.62 -26.91 -7.64
CA LYS A 324 -18.53 -27.47 -6.29
C LYS A 324 -19.81 -27.14 -5.54
N THR A 325 -20.40 -28.11 -4.88
CA THR A 325 -21.62 -27.93 -4.08
C THR A 325 -21.43 -28.59 -2.72
N LYS A 326 -21.98 -27.98 -1.67
CA LYS A 326 -22.09 -28.58 -0.34
C LYS A 326 -23.31 -29.49 -0.20
N ALA A 327 -24.25 -29.41 -1.14
CA ALA A 327 -25.39 -30.31 -1.21
C ALA A 327 -24.96 -31.69 -1.73
N GLU A 328 -25.81 -32.70 -1.53
CA GLU A 328 -25.55 -34.04 -2.06
C GLU A 328 -25.43 -34.05 -3.60
N SER A 329 -26.17 -33.16 -4.28
CA SER A 329 -26.07 -32.93 -5.72
C SER A 329 -26.70 -31.59 -6.10
N ILE A 330 -26.36 -31.08 -7.28
CA ILE A 330 -27.08 -29.95 -7.87
C ILE A 330 -28.50 -30.37 -8.28
N SER A 331 -29.46 -29.47 -8.16
CA SER A 331 -30.85 -29.69 -8.55
C SER A 331 -31.12 -29.26 -9.99
N LYS A 332 -30.41 -28.23 -10.49
CA LYS A 332 -30.61 -27.66 -11.82
C LYS A 332 -29.36 -26.96 -12.36
N ALA A 333 -29.11 -27.04 -13.66
CA ALA A 333 -28.16 -26.20 -14.36
C ALA A 333 -28.70 -25.74 -15.72
N LYS A 334 -28.56 -24.46 -16.04
CA LYS A 334 -28.97 -23.87 -17.31
C LYS A 334 -27.85 -23.06 -17.95
N MET A 335 -27.63 -23.27 -19.24
CA MET A 335 -26.64 -22.56 -20.04
C MET A 335 -27.34 -21.67 -21.08
N LEU A 336 -26.91 -20.41 -21.19
CA LEU A 336 -27.39 -19.45 -22.17
C LEU A 336 -26.20 -18.85 -22.92
N LEU A 337 -26.32 -18.74 -24.24
CA LEU A 337 -25.41 -17.97 -25.07
C LEU A 337 -26.24 -16.99 -25.90
N MET A 338 -25.93 -15.69 -25.80
CA MET A 338 -26.62 -14.65 -26.57
C MET A 338 -25.73 -13.43 -26.77
N LYS A 339 -26.14 -12.48 -27.61
CA LYS A 339 -25.42 -11.21 -27.75
C LYS A 339 -25.52 -10.40 -26.46
N GLU A 340 -24.46 -9.66 -26.14
CA GLU A 340 -24.39 -8.88 -24.90
C GLU A 340 -25.52 -7.84 -24.79
N ASN A 341 -25.81 -7.12 -25.89
CA ASN A 341 -26.90 -6.15 -25.91
C ASN A 341 -28.26 -6.80 -25.66
N ASP A 342 -28.50 -8.00 -26.19
CA ASP A 342 -29.77 -8.70 -26.02
C ASP A 342 -29.96 -9.15 -24.56
N TRP A 343 -28.87 -9.54 -23.89
CA TRP A 343 -28.86 -9.85 -22.46
C TRP A 343 -29.17 -8.61 -21.61
N ASP A 344 -28.53 -7.48 -21.90
CA ASP A 344 -28.76 -6.23 -21.18
C ASP A 344 -30.20 -5.71 -21.38
N ASP A 345 -30.71 -5.77 -22.62
CA ASP A 345 -32.09 -5.41 -22.94
C ASP A 345 -33.10 -6.31 -22.20
N ALA A 346 -32.83 -7.62 -22.13
CA ALA A 346 -33.68 -8.55 -21.40
C ALA A 346 -33.73 -8.22 -19.89
N LEU A 347 -32.58 -7.94 -19.26
CA LEU A 347 -32.54 -7.56 -17.85
C LEU A 347 -33.18 -6.19 -17.58
N ASN A 348 -33.07 -5.25 -18.52
CA ASN A 348 -33.73 -3.94 -18.44
C ASN A 348 -35.27 -4.05 -18.41
N VAL A 349 -35.86 -5.13 -18.97
CA VAL A 349 -37.29 -5.41 -18.81
C VAL A 349 -37.64 -5.73 -17.35
N TYR A 350 -36.80 -6.52 -16.65
CA TYR A 350 -37.00 -6.81 -15.23
C TYR A 350 -36.84 -5.56 -14.36
N MET A 351 -35.92 -4.64 -14.71
CA MET A 351 -35.74 -3.37 -13.99
C MET A 351 -37.02 -2.51 -14.00
N LYS A 352 -37.77 -2.51 -15.11
CA LYS A 352 -39.04 -1.75 -15.22
C LYS A 352 -40.13 -2.23 -14.26
N THR A 353 -39.98 -3.41 -13.65
CA THR A 353 -40.93 -3.93 -12.66
C THR A 353 -40.78 -3.28 -11.29
N GLY A 354 -39.65 -2.58 -11.03
CA GLY A 354 -39.33 -1.97 -9.73
C GLY A 354 -38.99 -2.96 -8.61
N LYS A 355 -38.88 -4.26 -8.92
CA LYS A 355 -38.54 -5.31 -7.94
C LYS A 355 -37.04 -5.48 -7.69
N TYR A 356 -36.20 -4.88 -8.54
CA TYR A 356 -34.75 -5.07 -8.56
C TYR A 356 -34.06 -3.71 -8.53
N GLU A 357 -32.97 -3.59 -7.78
CA GLU A 357 -32.21 -2.34 -7.64
C GLU A 357 -31.17 -2.18 -8.75
N LYS A 358 -30.62 -3.30 -9.25
CA LYS A 358 -29.70 -3.35 -10.39
C LYS A 358 -30.01 -4.54 -11.31
N PRO A 359 -29.66 -4.47 -12.62
CA PRO A 359 -29.94 -5.54 -13.59
C PRO A 359 -29.46 -6.92 -13.14
N SER A 360 -28.33 -6.95 -12.43
CA SER A 360 -27.76 -8.20 -11.93
C SER A 360 -28.55 -8.86 -10.80
N ASP A 361 -29.50 -8.18 -10.16
CA ASP A 361 -30.38 -8.80 -9.15
C ASP A 361 -31.39 -9.74 -9.80
N ALA A 362 -31.67 -9.57 -11.10
CA ALA A 362 -32.63 -10.37 -11.83
C ALA A 362 -32.01 -11.60 -12.52
N TRP A 363 -30.69 -11.81 -12.45
CA TRP A 363 -30.00 -12.86 -13.21
C TRP A 363 -30.56 -14.27 -12.96
N ALA A 364 -30.75 -14.65 -11.70
CA ALA A 364 -31.28 -15.99 -11.39
C ALA A 364 -32.70 -16.19 -11.93
N VAL A 365 -33.58 -15.20 -11.76
CA VAL A 365 -34.96 -15.27 -12.25
C VAL A 365 -34.99 -15.28 -13.77
N TYR A 366 -34.18 -14.43 -14.43
CA TYR A 366 -34.11 -14.43 -15.89
C TYR A 366 -33.59 -15.76 -16.43
N MET A 367 -32.55 -16.35 -15.84
CA MET A 367 -32.05 -17.67 -16.24
C MET A 367 -33.08 -18.78 -16.00
N ASP A 368 -33.88 -18.67 -14.93
CA ASP A 368 -34.94 -19.63 -14.64
C ASP A 368 -36.09 -19.56 -15.66
N GLU A 369 -36.51 -18.36 -16.03
CA GLU A 369 -37.64 -18.08 -16.92
C GLU A 369 -37.29 -18.06 -18.41
N SER A 370 -36.02 -17.83 -18.76
CA SER A 370 -35.57 -17.72 -20.15
C SER A 370 -35.80 -19.03 -20.89
N LYS A 371 -36.43 -18.90 -22.07
CA LYS A 371 -36.68 -20.00 -23.01
C LYS A 371 -35.46 -20.33 -23.85
N ASP A 372 -34.54 -19.37 -23.97
CA ASP A 372 -33.30 -19.53 -24.74
C ASP A 372 -32.20 -20.20 -23.91
N ALA A 373 -32.39 -20.26 -22.58
CA ALA A 373 -31.49 -20.98 -21.68
C ALA A 373 -31.76 -22.49 -21.76
N VAL A 374 -30.75 -23.24 -22.19
CA VAL A 374 -30.77 -24.69 -22.36
C VAL A 374 -30.52 -25.38 -21.03
N ASP A 375 -31.32 -26.39 -20.70
CA ASP A 375 -31.06 -27.25 -19.53
C ASP A 375 -29.84 -28.14 -19.79
N VAL A 376 -28.82 -28.02 -18.94
CA VAL A 376 -27.56 -28.76 -19.00
C VAL A 376 -27.33 -29.58 -17.73
N THR A 377 -28.36 -29.79 -16.91
CA THR A 377 -28.26 -30.45 -15.60
C THR A 377 -27.64 -31.84 -15.71
N ASP A 378 -28.11 -32.65 -16.66
CA ASP A 378 -27.64 -34.02 -16.83
C ASP A 378 -26.19 -34.04 -17.34
N ALA A 379 -25.86 -33.19 -18.32
CA ALA A 379 -24.50 -33.06 -18.85
C ALA A 379 -23.49 -32.69 -17.76
N VAL A 380 -23.87 -31.79 -16.84
CA VAL A 380 -23.04 -31.42 -15.68
C VAL A 380 -22.81 -32.62 -14.76
N LYS A 381 -23.88 -33.35 -14.43
CA LYS A 381 -23.82 -34.50 -13.51
C LYS A 381 -23.00 -35.65 -14.09
N GLU A 382 -23.19 -35.96 -15.36
CA GLU A 382 -22.48 -37.02 -16.08
C GLU A 382 -20.96 -36.77 -16.13
N LEU A 383 -20.55 -35.50 -16.20
CA LEU A 383 -19.14 -35.10 -16.19
C LEU A 383 -18.57 -34.83 -14.79
N GLY A 384 -19.25 -35.32 -13.74
CA GLY A 384 -18.76 -35.20 -12.36
C GLY A 384 -18.73 -33.75 -11.87
N ASN A 385 -19.82 -33.02 -12.06
CA ASN A 385 -19.97 -31.59 -11.76
C ASN A 385 -19.03 -30.70 -12.59
N LYS A 386 -18.89 -31.01 -13.87
CA LYS A 386 -18.14 -30.19 -14.83
C LYS A 386 -18.97 -29.93 -16.08
N LEU A 387 -18.71 -28.84 -16.79
CA LEU A 387 -19.32 -28.57 -18.08
C LEU A 387 -18.27 -28.06 -19.06
N ASN A 388 -18.16 -28.70 -20.21
CA ASN A 388 -17.38 -28.20 -21.33
C ASN A 388 -18.38 -27.64 -22.35
N TYR A 389 -18.38 -26.32 -22.51
CA TYR A 389 -19.21 -25.63 -23.48
C TYR A 389 -18.37 -25.16 -24.66
N SER A 390 -18.84 -25.37 -25.89
CA SER A 390 -18.18 -24.88 -27.09
C SER A 390 -19.20 -24.47 -28.15
N CYS A 391 -18.95 -23.36 -28.84
CA CYS A 391 -19.78 -22.90 -29.95
C CYS A 391 -18.91 -22.22 -31.02
N GLY A 392 -19.29 -22.37 -32.30
CA GLY A 392 -18.67 -21.68 -33.42
C GLY A 392 -19.56 -20.54 -33.92
N PHE A 393 -18.96 -19.52 -34.52
CA PHE A 393 -19.63 -18.33 -35.06
C PHE A 393 -19.17 -18.10 -36.51
N SER A 394 -20.10 -17.78 -37.40
CA SER A 394 -19.74 -17.28 -38.73
C SER A 394 -19.43 -15.78 -38.70
N GLU A 395 -18.80 -15.24 -39.75
CA GLU A 395 -18.37 -13.83 -39.80
C GLU A 395 -19.54 -12.84 -39.66
N ASN A 396 -20.76 -13.18 -40.10
CA ASN A 396 -21.96 -12.37 -39.89
C ASN A 396 -22.49 -12.39 -38.43
N GLU A 397 -21.97 -13.29 -37.60
CA GLU A 397 -22.22 -13.42 -36.16
C GLU A 397 -21.08 -12.81 -35.34
N ARG A 398 -20.22 -12.02 -35.97
CA ARG A 398 -19.18 -11.26 -35.28
C ARG A 398 -19.78 -10.24 -34.32
N GLY A 399 -19.33 -10.25 -33.07
CA GLY A 399 -19.72 -9.27 -32.07
C GLY A 399 -19.43 -9.71 -30.65
N TRP A 400 -19.98 -8.96 -29.70
CA TRP A 400 -19.90 -9.23 -28.26
C TRP A 400 -21.04 -10.15 -27.81
N TYR A 401 -20.67 -11.21 -27.10
CA TYR A 401 -21.55 -12.26 -26.61
C TYR A 401 -21.38 -12.43 -25.11
N VAL A 402 -22.41 -12.99 -24.48
CA VAL A 402 -22.38 -13.46 -23.10
C VAL A 402 -22.71 -14.95 -23.07
N ALA A 403 -21.85 -15.71 -22.40
CA ALA A 403 -22.09 -17.09 -22.02
C ALA A 403 -22.43 -17.12 -20.53
N VAL A 404 -23.62 -17.60 -20.18
CA VAL A 404 -24.15 -17.56 -18.81
C VAL A 404 -24.54 -18.95 -18.35
N LEU A 405 -23.90 -19.42 -17.28
CA LEU A 405 -24.22 -20.68 -16.61
C LEU A 405 -24.86 -20.39 -15.25
N ALA A 406 -26.10 -20.81 -15.07
CA ALA A 406 -26.81 -20.80 -13.79
C ALA A 406 -26.85 -22.21 -13.21
N VAL A 407 -26.40 -22.39 -11.97
CA VAL A 407 -26.41 -23.67 -11.27
C VAL A 407 -27.12 -23.51 -9.93
N THR A 408 -28.05 -24.41 -9.64
CA THR A 408 -28.88 -24.39 -8.44
C THR A 408 -28.70 -25.68 -7.66
N ASP A 409 -28.63 -25.58 -6.33
CA ASP A 409 -28.74 -26.68 -5.39
C ASP A 409 -29.76 -26.36 -4.28
N SER A 410 -29.72 -27.09 -3.15
CA SER A 410 -30.63 -26.85 -2.03
C SER A 410 -30.39 -25.55 -1.27
N TYR A 411 -29.22 -24.92 -1.42
CA TYR A 411 -28.81 -23.73 -0.70
C TYR A 411 -29.02 -22.45 -1.51
N GLY A 412 -29.07 -22.55 -2.84
CA GLY A 412 -29.38 -21.41 -3.70
C GLY A 412 -28.93 -21.60 -5.14
N THR A 413 -28.86 -20.49 -5.87
CA THR A 413 -28.44 -20.45 -7.27
C THR A 413 -27.21 -19.57 -7.43
N THR A 414 -26.22 -20.05 -8.18
CA THR A 414 -25.08 -19.24 -8.63
C THR A 414 -25.17 -19.05 -10.13
N VAL A 415 -25.10 -17.80 -10.58
CA VAL A 415 -25.09 -17.43 -12.01
C VAL A 415 -23.72 -16.87 -12.34
N THR A 416 -23.01 -17.49 -13.28
CA THR A 416 -21.70 -17.05 -13.80
C THR A 416 -21.87 -16.60 -15.25
N ARG A 417 -21.60 -15.33 -15.51
CA ARG A 417 -21.65 -14.66 -16.82
C ARG A 417 -20.23 -14.39 -17.29
N ALA A 418 -19.90 -14.82 -18.50
CA ALA A 418 -18.66 -14.48 -19.18
C ALA A 418 -18.98 -13.73 -20.47
N ALA A 419 -18.53 -12.47 -20.56
CA ALA A 419 -18.62 -11.68 -21.78
C ALA A 419 -17.32 -11.77 -22.58
N PHE A 420 -17.45 -11.90 -23.90
CA PHE A 420 -16.33 -12.08 -24.81
C PHE A 420 -16.71 -11.61 -26.22
N HIS A 421 -15.70 -11.35 -27.07
CA HIS A 421 -15.91 -11.07 -28.48
C HIS A 421 -15.63 -12.32 -29.32
N SER A 422 -16.57 -12.72 -30.18
CA SER A 422 -16.52 -14.03 -30.87
C SER A 422 -15.31 -14.24 -31.79
N HIS A 423 -14.68 -13.16 -32.26
CA HIS A 423 -13.55 -13.17 -33.21
C HIS A 423 -12.31 -12.45 -32.68
N MET A 424 -12.19 -12.24 -31.36
CA MET A 424 -10.96 -11.71 -30.76
C MET A 424 -10.32 -12.79 -29.90
N ASP A 425 -9.02 -12.98 -30.08
CA ASP A 425 -8.17 -13.84 -29.24
C ASP A 425 -8.20 -13.32 -27.79
N PRO A 426 -8.33 -14.19 -26.77
CA PRO A 426 -8.28 -13.82 -25.35
C PRO A 426 -7.02 -13.05 -24.92
N THR A 427 -5.91 -13.13 -25.67
CA THR A 427 -4.70 -12.33 -25.41
C THR A 427 -4.82 -10.87 -25.84
N ASN A 428 -5.75 -10.55 -26.74
CA ASN A 428 -6.00 -9.20 -27.27
C ASN A 428 -7.43 -8.68 -26.99
N GLY A 429 -8.35 -9.55 -26.56
CA GLY A 429 -9.74 -9.25 -26.23
C GLY A 429 -10.00 -9.44 -24.75
N GLU A 430 -10.51 -8.39 -24.09
CA GLU A 430 -10.86 -8.43 -22.67
C GLU A 430 -12.08 -9.35 -22.45
N TRP A 431 -11.89 -10.45 -21.73
CA TRP A 431 -13.00 -11.21 -21.15
C TRP A 431 -13.47 -10.52 -19.87
N SER A 432 -14.78 -10.41 -19.69
CA SER A 432 -15.37 -9.93 -18.43
C SER A 432 -16.21 -11.02 -17.80
N ILE A 433 -15.66 -11.66 -16.77
CA ILE A 433 -16.29 -12.75 -16.03
C ILE A 433 -16.83 -12.20 -14.70
N PHE A 434 -18.11 -12.48 -14.46
CA PHE A 434 -18.81 -12.08 -13.25
C PHE A 434 -19.71 -13.20 -12.78
N SER A 435 -19.84 -13.32 -11.48
CA SER A 435 -20.63 -14.34 -10.84
C SER A 435 -21.42 -13.77 -9.69
N ARG A 436 -22.59 -14.34 -9.46
CA ARG A 436 -23.45 -13.93 -8.37
C ARG A 436 -24.24 -15.07 -7.79
N THR A 437 -24.32 -15.10 -6.47
CA THR A 437 -25.08 -16.07 -5.69
C THR A 437 -26.42 -15.52 -5.24
N PHE A 438 -27.43 -16.38 -5.21
CA PHE A 438 -28.81 -16.12 -4.84
C PHE A 438 -29.24 -17.19 -3.82
N PRO A 439 -28.91 -17.00 -2.53
CA PRO A 439 -29.18 -18.00 -1.50
C PRO A 439 -30.68 -18.13 -1.20
N VAL A 440 -31.10 -19.34 -0.80
CA VAL A 440 -32.46 -19.59 -0.30
C VAL A 440 -32.64 -18.99 1.10
N ASN A 441 -31.57 -18.96 1.92
CA ASN A 441 -31.53 -18.34 3.24
C ASN A 441 -30.25 -17.50 3.37
N ASP A 442 -30.35 -16.20 3.67
CA ASP A 442 -29.19 -15.35 3.93
C ASP A 442 -28.49 -15.80 5.23
N THR A 443 -27.24 -16.24 5.14
CA THR A 443 -26.40 -16.43 6.32
C THR A 443 -25.89 -15.05 6.77
N PRO A 444 -26.02 -14.66 8.05
CA PRO A 444 -25.55 -13.36 8.51
C PRO A 444 -24.04 -13.24 8.38
N ALA A 445 -23.57 -12.15 7.75
CA ALA A 445 -22.17 -11.82 7.43
C ALA A 445 -21.20 -11.61 8.63
N SER A 446 -21.49 -12.21 9.79
CA SER A 446 -20.99 -11.79 11.10
C SER A 446 -19.79 -12.59 11.66
N ALA A 447 -19.06 -13.33 10.84
CA ALA A 447 -17.86 -14.05 11.30
C ALA A 447 -16.63 -13.89 10.40
N LYS A 448 -16.41 -12.72 9.79
CA LYS A 448 -15.16 -12.45 9.05
C LYS A 448 -13.97 -12.41 10.01
N LYS A 449 -13.09 -13.41 9.95
CA LYS A 449 -11.82 -13.48 10.68
C LYS A 449 -10.82 -12.41 10.18
N LYS A 450 -9.80 -12.09 10.99
CA LYS A 450 -8.76 -11.07 10.75
C LYS A 450 -8.04 -11.32 9.41
N ALA A 451 -8.10 -10.36 8.49
CA ALA A 451 -7.40 -10.39 7.19
C ALA A 451 -6.87 -9.00 6.83
N MET A 452 -5.89 -8.96 5.93
CA MET A 452 -5.24 -7.73 5.47
C MET A 452 -6.17 -6.90 4.58
N PRO A 453 -6.06 -5.56 4.64
CA PRO A 453 -6.85 -4.67 3.81
C PRO A 453 -6.36 -4.68 2.36
N LEU A 454 -7.27 -4.39 1.43
CA LEU A 454 -6.92 -4.02 0.06
C LEU A 454 -6.35 -2.59 0.02
N MET A 455 -5.66 -2.27 -1.07
CA MET A 455 -5.27 -0.90 -1.42
C MET A 455 -6.45 0.05 -1.25
N SER A 456 -6.25 1.11 -0.47
CA SER A 456 -7.30 2.08 -0.11
C SER A 456 -7.29 3.35 -0.96
N GLY A 457 -6.24 3.54 -1.78
CA GLY A 457 -6.02 4.74 -2.57
C GLY A 457 -6.88 4.79 -3.83
N THR A 458 -7.72 5.82 -3.96
CA THR A 458 -8.28 6.24 -5.25
C THR A 458 -7.38 7.31 -5.86
N VAL A 459 -7.15 7.23 -7.17
CA VAL A 459 -6.48 8.30 -7.92
C VAL A 459 -7.47 9.46 -8.05
N LYS A 460 -7.25 10.54 -7.30
CA LYS A 460 -7.94 11.82 -7.58
C LYS A 460 -7.25 12.48 -8.77
N MET A 461 -7.75 12.23 -9.99
CA MET A 461 -7.39 13.08 -11.12
C MET A 461 -8.05 14.45 -10.92
N LYS A 462 -7.29 15.53 -11.13
CA LYS A 462 -7.84 16.88 -11.25
C LYS A 462 -8.63 17.01 -12.55
#